data_AF-A0A2A2RB28-F1
#
_entry.id   AF-A0A2A2RB28-F1
#
_cell.length_a   1.000
_cell.length_b   1.000
_cell.length_c   1.000
_cell.angle_alpha   90.00
_cell.angle_beta   90.00
_cell.angle_gamma   90.00
#
_symmetry.space_group_name_H-M   'P 1'
#
loop_
_entity.id
_entity.type
_entity.pdbx_description
1 polymer ?
#
loop_
_entity_poly.entity_id
_entity_poly.type
_entity_poly.pdbx_seq_one_letter_code
_entity_poly.pdbx_strand_id
1 'polypeptide(L)'
;MIALIGVLLLAGCAADPQRQKDMAVVSSSGVPTITSAKMEYNQPIDFDDIIALSKQKVSDEVILRYLKARRTIYSPDPQMLERLRAAGVSQGVINYLLSTPSLYAMDRDRQIHINQSTEPIRDPLLNGQAAPRGH
;
A
#
# COMPACT_ATOMS: atom_id res chain seq x y z
N MET A 1 -30.77 13.77 41.94
CA MET A 1 -30.52 13.80 40.48
C MET A 1 -29.09 13.33 40.25
N ILE A 2 -28.89 12.08 39.84
CA ILE A 2 -27.55 11.51 39.57
C ILE A 2 -27.30 11.66 38.07
N ALA A 3 -26.32 12.47 37.71
CA ALA A 3 -25.86 12.67 36.35
C ALA A 3 -25.08 11.42 35.89
N LEU A 4 -25.71 10.58 35.08
CA LEU A 4 -25.08 9.48 34.35
C LEU A 4 -24.46 10.06 33.07
N ILE A 5 -23.21 10.54 33.17
CA ILE A 5 -22.41 10.90 32.01
C ILE A 5 -21.72 9.63 31.53
N GLY A 6 -22.39 8.91 30.63
CA GLY A 6 -21.79 7.86 29.83
C GLY A 6 -21.02 8.47 28.67
N VAL A 7 -19.72 8.71 28.85
CA VAL A 7 -18.80 9.02 27.75
C VAL A 7 -17.71 7.97 27.74
N LEU A 8 -17.93 6.90 26.97
CA LEU A 8 -16.89 5.92 26.66
C LEU A 8 -17.12 5.37 25.24
N LEU A 9 -16.79 6.18 24.22
CA LEU A 9 -16.69 5.72 22.82
C LEU A 9 -15.46 6.34 22.16
N LEU A 10 -14.27 5.91 22.59
CA LEU A 10 -12.97 6.22 21.96
C LEU A 10 -12.22 4.93 21.58
N ALA A 11 -12.94 3.89 21.15
CA ALA A 11 -12.33 2.66 20.63
C ALA A 11 -12.65 2.49 19.14
N GLY A 12 -12.31 3.50 18.34
CA GLY A 12 -12.32 3.41 16.89
C GLY A 12 -10.96 3.02 16.34
N CYS A 13 -10.38 1.88 16.75
CA CYS A 13 -9.41 1.22 15.87
C CYS A 13 -10.24 0.77 14.66
N ALA A 14 -10.15 1.50 13.55
CA ALA A 14 -10.77 1.10 12.30
C ALA A 14 -10.03 -0.14 11.75
N ALA A 15 -10.23 -1.29 12.42
CA ALA A 15 -9.80 -2.58 11.92
C ALA A 15 -10.73 -2.92 10.75
N ASP A 16 -10.17 -3.00 9.55
CA ASP A 16 -10.90 -3.43 8.36
C ASP A 16 -11.39 -4.89 8.57
N PRO A 17 -12.72 -5.14 8.60
CA PRO A 17 -13.25 -6.48 8.79
C PRO A 17 -12.80 -7.46 7.71
N GLN A 18 -12.53 -6.98 6.49
CA GLN A 18 -12.01 -7.81 5.41
C GLN A 18 -10.57 -8.24 5.70
N ARG A 19 -9.72 -7.33 6.19
CA ARG A 19 -8.35 -7.65 6.61
C ARG A 19 -8.36 -8.73 7.69
N GLN A 20 -9.26 -8.66 8.66
CA GLN A 20 -9.35 -9.66 9.71
C GLN A 20 -9.69 -11.05 9.16
N LYS A 21 -10.64 -11.14 8.22
CA LYS A 21 -10.98 -12.41 7.53
C LYS A 21 -9.81 -12.95 6.74
N ASP A 22 -9.14 -12.09 5.98
CA ASP A 22 -7.98 -12.45 5.18
C ASP A 22 -6.84 -13.00 6.08
N MET A 23 -6.57 -12.38 7.24
CA MET A 23 -5.54 -12.85 8.17
C MET A 23 -5.91 -14.16 8.87
N ALA A 24 -7.20 -14.42 9.12
CA ALA A 24 -7.65 -15.70 9.65
C ALA A 24 -7.39 -16.85 8.65
N VAL A 25 -7.59 -16.60 7.35
CA VAL A 25 -7.26 -17.55 6.28
C VAL A 25 -5.74 -17.79 6.23
N VAL A 26 -4.94 -16.73 6.19
CA VAL A 26 -3.47 -16.86 6.13
C VAL A 26 -2.93 -17.62 7.35
N SER A 27 -3.38 -17.27 8.56
CA SER A 27 -2.91 -17.90 9.80
C SER A 27 -3.28 -19.38 9.92
N SER A 28 -4.34 -19.83 9.26
CA SER A 28 -4.78 -21.24 9.28
C SER A 28 -4.25 -22.06 8.09
N SER A 29 -3.62 -21.42 7.10
CA SER A 29 -3.18 -22.07 5.85
C SER A 29 -1.81 -22.78 5.93
N GLY A 30 -1.09 -22.69 7.04
CA GLY A 30 0.25 -23.31 7.17
C GLY A 30 1.37 -22.54 6.46
N VAL A 31 1.12 -21.27 6.13
CA VAL A 31 2.13 -20.34 5.62
C VAL A 31 3.23 -20.13 6.68
N PRO A 32 4.51 -19.98 6.29
CA PRO A 32 5.59 -19.73 7.24
C PRO A 32 5.28 -18.55 8.17
N THR A 33 5.60 -18.69 9.46
CA THR A 33 5.30 -17.69 10.49
C THR A 33 5.87 -16.31 10.16
N ILE A 34 7.02 -16.25 9.47
CA ILE A 34 7.61 -14.98 9.06
C ILE A 34 6.74 -14.26 8.01
N THR A 35 6.17 -15.00 7.06
CA THR A 35 5.29 -14.44 6.02
C THR A 35 3.98 -13.95 6.62
N SER A 36 3.35 -14.75 7.50
CA SER A 36 2.12 -14.32 8.18
C SER A 36 2.38 -13.14 9.12
N ALA A 37 3.52 -13.11 9.83
CA ALA A 37 3.90 -11.97 10.65
C ALA A 37 4.11 -10.69 9.82
N LYS A 38 4.78 -10.77 8.66
CA LYS A 38 4.88 -9.63 7.74
C LYS A 38 3.50 -9.10 7.36
N MET A 39 2.56 -9.99 7.06
CA MET A 39 1.18 -9.60 6.72
C MET A 39 0.43 -8.96 7.90
N GLU A 40 0.54 -9.55 9.10
CA GLU A 40 -0.08 -9.04 10.33
C GLU A 40 0.47 -7.66 10.71
N TYR A 41 1.77 -7.42 10.51
CA TYR A 41 2.40 -6.13 10.79
C TYR A 41 2.41 -5.17 9.60
N ASN A 42 1.63 -5.46 8.55
CA ASN A 42 1.47 -4.61 7.37
C ASN A 42 2.80 -4.30 6.64
N GLN A 43 3.77 -5.21 6.72
CA GLN A 43 5.08 -5.10 6.10
C GLN A 43 5.06 -5.54 4.63
N PRO A 44 5.94 -5.01 3.78
CA PRO A 44 6.12 -5.56 2.44
C PRO A 44 6.45 -7.05 2.49
N ILE A 45 5.80 -7.82 1.63
CA ILE A 45 6.16 -9.23 1.39
C ILE A 45 7.00 -9.33 0.12
N ASP A 46 7.97 -10.25 0.12
CA ASP A 46 8.86 -10.48 -1.01
C ASP A 46 8.34 -11.61 -1.94
N PHE A 47 9.14 -12.00 -2.94
CA PHE A 47 8.73 -13.04 -3.87
C PHE A 47 8.65 -14.43 -3.24
N ASP A 48 9.49 -14.75 -2.26
CA ASP A 48 9.45 -16.06 -1.58
C ASP A 48 8.22 -16.16 -0.67
N ASP A 49 7.80 -15.05 -0.06
CA ASP A 49 6.53 -14.94 0.66
C ASP A 49 5.32 -15.18 -0.27
N ILE A 50 5.31 -14.57 -1.46
CA ILE A 50 4.22 -14.75 -2.45
C ILE A 50 4.15 -16.21 -2.91
N ILE A 51 5.32 -16.85 -3.12
CA ILE A 51 5.43 -18.28 -3.42
C ILE A 51 4.86 -19.11 -2.27
N ALA A 52 5.19 -18.79 -1.03
CA ALA A 52 4.70 -19.51 0.14
C ALA A 52 3.18 -19.43 0.27
N LEU A 53 2.59 -18.25 0.10
CA LEU A 53 1.15 -18.03 0.10
C LEU A 53 0.46 -18.89 -0.97
N SER A 54 0.99 -18.88 -2.19
CA SER A 54 0.43 -19.66 -3.31
C SER A 54 0.54 -21.18 -3.10
N LYS A 55 1.68 -21.65 -2.57
CA LYS A 55 1.87 -23.09 -2.26
C LYS A 55 0.87 -23.58 -1.23
N GLN A 56 0.54 -22.74 -0.25
CA GLN A 56 -0.47 -23.03 0.78
C GLN A 56 -1.91 -22.73 0.35
N LYS A 57 -2.15 -22.50 -0.95
CA LYS A 57 -3.48 -22.30 -1.53
C LYS A 57 -4.23 -21.10 -0.94
N VAL A 58 -3.52 -20.09 -0.44
CA VAL A 58 -4.13 -18.79 -0.15
C VAL A 58 -4.66 -18.21 -1.45
N SER A 59 -5.91 -17.73 -1.44
CA SER A 59 -6.57 -17.30 -2.67
C SER A 59 -5.91 -16.06 -3.28
N ASP A 60 -5.97 -15.97 -4.61
CA ASP A 60 -5.48 -14.81 -5.36
C ASP A 60 -6.08 -13.50 -4.85
N GLU A 61 -7.35 -13.52 -4.45
CA GLU A 61 -8.04 -12.34 -3.93
C GLU A 61 -7.37 -11.81 -2.65
N VAL A 62 -7.02 -12.70 -1.71
CA VAL A 62 -6.32 -12.33 -0.47
C VAL A 62 -4.93 -11.79 -0.77
N ILE A 63 -4.18 -12.48 -1.64
CA ILE A 63 -2.83 -12.06 -2.03
C ILE A 63 -2.88 -10.68 -2.69
N LEU A 64 -3.73 -10.49 -3.69
CA LEU A 64 -3.86 -9.24 -4.43
C LEU A 64 -4.34 -8.09 -3.54
N ARG A 65 -5.28 -8.34 -2.62
CA ARG A 65 -5.77 -7.30 -1.70
C ARG A 65 -4.64 -6.80 -0.80
N TYR A 66 -3.83 -7.73 -0.28
CA TYR A 66 -2.64 -7.38 0.51
C TYR A 66 -1.65 -6.55 -0.29
N LEU A 67 -1.25 -7.04 -1.48
CA LEU A 67 -0.28 -6.35 -2.34
C LEU A 67 -0.74 -4.93 -2.75
N LYS A 68 -2.03 -4.76 -3.07
CA LYS A 68 -2.62 -3.45 -3.41
C LYS A 68 -2.60 -2.48 -2.23
N ALA A 69 -2.84 -2.98 -1.02
CA ALA A 69 -2.82 -2.16 0.18
C ALA A 69 -1.41 -1.66 0.53
N ARG A 70 -0.35 -2.38 0.12
CA ARG A 70 1.05 -2.01 0.42
C ARG A 70 1.69 -1.10 -0.63
N ARG A 71 1.19 -1.14 -1.87
CA ARG A 71 1.74 -0.36 -3.00
C ARG A 71 3.24 -0.57 -3.20
N THR A 72 3.75 -1.74 -2.84
CA THR A 72 5.15 -2.11 -3.04
C THR A 72 5.41 -2.27 -4.54
N ILE A 73 6.54 -1.73 -5.01
CA ILE A 73 6.98 -1.87 -6.40
C ILE A 73 7.79 -3.16 -6.51
N TYR A 74 7.39 -4.02 -7.44
CA TYR A 74 8.04 -5.28 -7.75
C TYR A 74 8.65 -5.23 -9.14
N SER A 75 9.84 -5.82 -9.28
CA SER A 75 10.53 -5.95 -10.56
C SER A 75 11.14 -7.35 -10.70
N PRO A 76 10.31 -8.39 -10.89
CA PRO A 76 10.82 -9.75 -11.04
C PRO A 76 11.63 -9.87 -12.33
N ASP A 77 12.83 -10.42 -12.23
CA ASP A 77 13.61 -10.81 -13.40
C ASP A 77 13.02 -12.08 -14.07
N PRO A 78 13.50 -12.48 -15.27
CA PRO A 78 12.98 -13.66 -15.96
C PRO A 78 13.10 -14.97 -15.15
N GLN A 79 14.16 -15.14 -14.36
CA GLN A 79 14.36 -16.34 -13.55
C GLN A 79 13.36 -16.38 -12.39
N MET A 80 13.11 -15.24 -11.75
CA MET A 80 12.10 -15.09 -10.71
C MET A 80 10.69 -15.30 -11.26
N LEU A 81 10.39 -14.79 -12.45
CA LEU A 81 9.10 -15.01 -13.10
C LEU A 81 8.84 -16.50 -13.39
N GLU A 82 9.87 -17.25 -13.77
CA GLU A 82 9.78 -18.71 -13.91
C GLU A 82 9.55 -19.39 -12.56
N ARG A 83 10.27 -18.98 -11.50
CA ARG A 83 10.07 -19.52 -10.14
C ARG A 83 8.64 -19.29 -9.63
N LEU A 84 8.06 -18.10 -9.87
CA LEU A 84 6.68 -17.78 -9.52
C LEU A 84 5.69 -18.71 -10.25
N ARG A 85 5.87 -18.87 -11.57
CA ARG A 85 5.03 -19.77 -12.39
C ARG A 85 5.15 -21.23 -11.95
N ALA A 86 6.37 -21.72 -11.75
CA ALA A 86 6.64 -23.09 -11.31
C ALA A 86 6.09 -23.38 -9.90
N ALA A 87 6.02 -22.36 -9.03
CA ALA A 87 5.40 -22.45 -7.72
C ALA A 87 3.86 -22.42 -7.76
N GLY A 88 3.26 -22.26 -8.94
CA GLY A 88 1.81 -22.20 -9.12
C GLY A 88 1.20 -20.85 -8.75
N VAL A 89 1.99 -19.77 -8.70
CA VAL A 89 1.45 -18.41 -8.54
C VAL A 89 0.59 -18.09 -9.77
N SER A 90 -0.63 -17.63 -9.53
CA SER A 90 -1.59 -17.37 -10.61
C SER A 90 -1.12 -16.28 -11.57
N GLN A 91 -1.60 -16.36 -12.81
CA GLN A 91 -1.33 -15.33 -13.81
C GLN A 91 -1.86 -13.96 -13.38
N GLY A 92 -2.94 -13.90 -12.60
CA GLY A 92 -3.50 -12.66 -12.07
C GLY A 92 -2.53 -11.96 -11.11
N VAL A 93 -1.94 -12.71 -10.18
CA VAL A 93 -0.92 -12.18 -9.25
C VAL A 93 0.33 -11.78 -10.02
N ILE A 94 0.82 -12.61 -10.94
CA ILE A 94 2.00 -12.31 -11.77
C ILE A 94 1.80 -11.03 -12.58
N ASN A 95 0.67 -10.88 -13.26
CA ASN A 95 0.34 -9.69 -14.05
C ASN A 95 0.32 -8.45 -13.17
N TYR A 96 -0.22 -8.56 -11.95
CA TYR A 96 -0.20 -7.47 -10.99
C TYR A 96 1.23 -7.08 -10.62
N LEU A 97 2.11 -8.03 -10.26
CA LEU A 97 3.51 -7.75 -9.90
C LEU A 97 4.24 -6.99 -11.03
N LEU A 98 4.10 -7.46 -12.27
CA LEU A 98 4.70 -6.83 -13.46
C LEU A 98 4.16 -5.42 -13.73
N SER A 99 2.92 -5.14 -13.33
CA SER A 99 2.31 -3.82 -13.53
C SER A 99 2.70 -2.80 -12.46
N THR A 100 3.20 -3.21 -11.30
CA THR A 100 3.46 -2.29 -10.18
C THR A 100 4.41 -1.12 -10.49
N PRO A 101 5.49 -1.27 -11.29
CA PRO A 101 6.34 -0.13 -11.64
C PRO A 101 5.58 0.98 -12.37
N SER A 102 4.78 0.64 -13.38
CA SER A 102 4.01 1.62 -14.15
C SER A 102 2.83 2.16 -13.36
N LEU A 103 2.14 1.31 -12.58
CA LEU A 103 1.02 1.71 -11.74
C LEU A 103 1.39 2.79 -10.72
N TYR A 104 2.59 2.70 -10.12
CA TYR A 104 3.00 3.60 -9.04
C TYR A 104 4.01 4.67 -9.46
N ALA A 105 4.65 4.54 -10.61
CA ALA A 105 5.40 5.66 -11.21
C ALA A 105 4.44 6.82 -11.59
N MET A 106 3.32 6.51 -12.25
CA MET A 106 2.34 7.51 -12.69
C MET A 106 1.66 8.26 -11.54
N ASP A 107 1.48 7.61 -10.39
CA ASP A 107 0.89 8.26 -9.20
C ASP A 107 1.84 9.33 -8.64
N ARG A 108 3.15 9.05 -8.61
CA ARG A 108 4.16 10.04 -8.21
C ARG A 108 4.15 11.23 -9.17
N ASP A 109 4.10 10.98 -10.48
CA ASP A 109 4.12 12.03 -11.50
C ASP A 109 2.86 12.92 -11.45
N ARG A 110 1.70 12.32 -11.17
CA ARG A 110 0.46 13.08 -10.94
C ARG A 110 0.57 13.95 -9.70
N GLN A 111 1.14 13.44 -8.61
CA GLN A 111 1.33 14.19 -7.37
C GLN A 111 2.26 15.40 -7.52
N ILE A 112 3.35 15.29 -8.27
CA ILE A 112 4.22 16.45 -8.54
C ILE A 112 3.50 17.53 -9.37
N HIS A 113 2.67 17.15 -10.35
CA HIS A 113 1.95 18.13 -11.17
C HIS A 113 0.87 18.91 -10.39
N ILE A 114 0.16 18.26 -9.47
CA ILE A 114 -0.81 18.94 -8.60
C ILE A 114 -0.13 19.87 -7.60
N ASN A 115 1.03 19.49 -7.06
CA ASN A 115 1.75 20.28 -6.06
C ASN A 115 2.42 21.53 -6.67
N GLN A 116 2.78 21.47 -7.95
CA GLN A 116 3.31 22.62 -8.70
C GLN A 116 2.23 23.64 -9.09
N SER A 117 0.99 23.21 -9.25
CA SER A 117 -0.15 24.09 -9.58
C SER A 117 -0.60 24.98 -8.39
N THR A 118 -0.09 24.72 -7.19
CA THR A 118 -0.39 25.48 -5.97
C THR A 118 0.67 26.51 -5.57
N GLU A 119 1.76 26.66 -6.34
CA GLU A 119 2.64 27.81 -6.11
C GLU A 119 1.88 29.11 -6.46
N PRO A 120 1.81 30.10 -5.55
CA PRO A 120 1.21 31.38 -5.88
C PRO A 120 2.00 31.94 -7.06
N ILE A 121 1.30 32.38 -8.11
CA ILE A 121 1.89 33.08 -9.24
C ILE A 121 2.70 34.25 -8.67
N ARG A 122 4.02 34.08 -8.58
CA ARG A 122 4.94 35.15 -8.22
C ARG A 122 5.00 36.05 -9.42
N ASP A 123 4.06 36.99 -9.49
CA ASP A 123 3.99 37.99 -10.53
C ASP A 123 5.31 38.78 -10.53
N PRO A 124 6.17 38.62 -11.55
CA PRO A 124 7.49 39.27 -11.56
C PRO A 124 7.39 40.81 -11.59
N LEU A 125 6.19 41.33 -11.84
CA LEU A 125 5.92 42.75 -12.03
C LEU A 125 5.55 43.51 -10.73
N LEU A 126 5.48 42.84 -9.58
CA LEU A 126 5.12 43.47 -8.30
C LEU A 126 6.31 43.77 -7.37
N ASN A 127 7.56 43.53 -7.77
CA ASN A 127 8.76 43.84 -6.99
C ASN A 127 9.42 45.19 -7.37
N GLY A 128 8.63 46.15 -7.86
CA GLY A 128 9.10 47.47 -8.28
C GLY A 128 8.75 48.64 -7.35
N GLN A 129 7.95 48.44 -6.29
CA GLN A 129 7.54 49.55 -5.42
C GLN A 129 8.23 49.45 -4.06
N ALA A 130 9.41 50.07 -4.01
CA ALA A 130 10.06 50.45 -2.77
C ALA A 130 9.13 51.38 -1.97
N ALA A 131 8.76 50.96 -0.76
CA ALA A 131 8.11 51.84 0.20
C ALA A 131 9.13 52.88 0.71
N PRO A 132 8.75 54.17 0.84
CA PRO A 132 9.64 55.20 1.33
C PRO A 132 9.92 54.99 2.83
N ARG A 133 11.21 55.03 3.19
CA ARG A 133 11.66 55.09 4.59
C ARG A 133 11.25 56.45 5.16
N GLY A 134 10.31 56.45 6.10
CA GLY A 134 9.97 57.63 6.90
C GLY A 134 11.04 57.93 7.94
N HIS A 135 11.36 59.21 8.07
CA HIS A 135 12.22 59.82 9.09
C HIS A 135 11.56 59.83 10.46
#